data_AF-A0A645CZ91-F1
#
_entry.id   AF-A0A645CZ91-F1
#
_cell.length_a   1.000
_cell.length_b   1.000
_cell.length_c   1.000
_cell.angle_alpha   90.00
_cell.angle_beta   90.00
_cell.angle_gamma   90.00
#
_symmetry.space_group_name_H-M   'P 1'
#
loop_
_entity.id
_entity.type
_entity.pdbx_description
1 polymer ?
#
loop_
_entity_poly.entity_id
_entity_poly.type
_entity_poly.pdbx_seq_one_letter_code
_entity_poly.pdbx_strand_id
1 'polypeptide(L)' 'MLKSLCTKYEDEVYQYVLSKRDTMPRTALRYAIEKMPKPMKQEAMKREKKK' A
#
# COMPACT_ATOMS: atom_id res chain seq x y z
N MET A 1 6.21 -0.41 10.87
CA MET A 1 7.27 -1.17 10.14
C MET A 1 7.24 -0.91 8.64
N LEU A 2 6.15 -1.16 7.90
CA LEU A 2 6.12 -0.94 6.44
C LEU A 2 6.41 0.53 6.04
N LYS A 3 5.88 1.50 6.80
CA LYS A 3 6.15 2.94 6.58
C LYS A 3 7.63 3.30 6.59
N SER A 4 8.44 2.68 7.46
CA SER A 4 9.88 2.95 7.54
C SER A 4 10.65 2.22 6.43
N LEU A 5 10.24 0.99 6.10
CA LEU A 5 10.84 0.21 5.01
C LEU A 5 10.62 0.85 3.65
N CYS A 6 9.49 1.52 3.43
CA CYS A 6 9.16 2.25 2.20
C CYS A 6 10.22 3.28 1.80
N THR A 7 11.06 3.77 2.73
CA THR A 7 12.15 4.72 2.40
C THR A 7 13.34 4.07 1.70
N LYS A 8 13.53 2.76 1.85
CA LYS A 8 14.66 2.02 1.25
C LYS A 8 14.19 0.96 0.24
N TYR A 9 12.99 0.44 0.44
CA TYR A 9 12.40 -0.70 -0.26
C TYR A 9 11.00 -0.32 -0.77
N GLU A 10 10.90 0.81 -1.49
CA GLU A 10 9.60 1.37 -1.92
C GLU A 10 8.83 0.35 -2.78
N ASP A 11 9.51 -0.26 -3.76
CA ASP A 11 8.92 -1.22 -4.69
C ASP A 11 8.48 -2.51 -3.99
N GLU A 12 9.30 -3.08 -3.10
CA GLU A 12 8.91 -4.30 -2.38
C GLU A 12 7.73 -4.06 -1.44
N VAL A 13 7.71 -2.91 -0.75
CA VAL A 13 6.58 -2.52 0.09
C VAL A 13 5.33 -2.30 -0.76
N TYR A 14 5.48 -1.70 -1.95
CA TYR A 14 4.36 -1.49 -2.88
C TYR A 14 3.76 -2.81 -3.36
N GLN A 15 4.59 -3.74 -3.82
CA GLN A 15 4.14 -5.07 -4.27
C GLN A 15 3.50 -5.87 -3.13
N TYR A 16 4.09 -5.83 -1.93
CA TYR A 16 3.50 -6.46 -0.75
C TYR A 16 2.11 -5.88 -0.44
N VAL A 17 1.99 -4.56 -0.44
CA VAL A 17 0.73 -3.86 -0.21
C VAL A 17 -0.31 -4.26 -1.25
N LEU A 18 0.03 -4.24 -2.54
CA LEU A 18 -0.89 -4.63 -3.62
C LEU A 18 -1.38 -6.07 -3.45
N SER A 19 -0.49 -7.00 -3.12
CA SER A 19 -0.84 -8.42 -2.92
C SER A 19 -1.80 -8.67 -1.74
N LYS A 20 -1.86 -7.73 -0.78
CA LYS A 20 -2.66 -7.86 0.46
C LYS A 20 -3.73 -6.77 0.61
N ARG A 21 -3.93 -5.88 -0.38
CA ARG A 21 -4.78 -4.68 -0.25
C ARG A 21 -6.23 -4.99 0.15
N ASP A 22 -6.73 -6.17 -0.23
CA ASP A 22 -8.09 -6.62 0.06
C ASP A 22 -8.29 -7.00 1.53
N THR A 23 -7.27 -7.59 2.15
CA THR A 23 -7.32 -8.07 3.55
C THR A 23 -6.70 -7.08 4.53
N MET A 24 -5.87 -6.15 4.04
CA MET A 24 -5.18 -5.18 4.89
C MET A 24 -6.17 -4.14 5.45
N PRO A 25 -6.14 -3.85 6.76
CA PRO A 25 -6.95 -2.79 7.34
C PRO A 25 -6.68 -1.44 6.65
N ARG A 26 -7.75 -0.68 6.38
CA ARG A 26 -7.68 0.56 5.57
C ARG A 26 -6.73 1.61 6.15
N THR A 27 -6.62 1.66 7.47
CA THR A 27 -5.70 2.54 8.20
C THR A 27 -4.26 2.07 8.06
N ALA A 28 -3.99 0.77 8.26
CA ALA A 28 -2.66 0.18 8.08
C ALA A 28 -2.15 0.36 6.64
N LEU A 29 -3.02 0.10 5.65
CA LEU A 29 -2.75 0.34 4.23
C LEU A 29 -2.34 1.79 3.95
N ARG A 30 -3.02 2.76 4.57
CA ARG A 30 -2.72 4.19 4.43
C ARG A 30 -1.36 4.55 4.97
N TYR A 31 -1.01 4.05 6.15
CA TYR A 31 0.29 4.32 6.75
C TYR A 31 1.43 3.61 6.00
N ALA A 32 1.19 2.43 5.42
CA ALA A 32 2.19 1.68 4.66
C ALA A 32 2.65 2.43 3.40
N ILE A 33 1.73 3.11 2.71
CA ILE A 33 1.99 3.83 1.45
C ILE A 33 2.18 5.34 1.63
N GLU A 34 2.36 5.83 2.87
CA GLU A 34 2.35 7.27 3.17
C GLU A 34 3.46 8.04 2.44
N LYS A 35 4.63 7.42 2.23
CA LYS A 35 5.79 8.05 1.58
C LYS A 35 5.81 7.90 0.05
N MET A 36 4.94 7.07 -0.51
CA MET A 36 4.92 6.78 -1.95
C MET A 36 4.35 7.95 -2.79
N PRO A 37 4.62 7.98 -4.11
CA PRO A 37 3.97 8.88 -5.05
C PRO A 37 2.42 8.80 -5.03
N LYS A 38 1.76 9.91 -5.35
CA LYS A 38 0.29 10.01 -5.46
C LYS A 38 -0.36 8.94 -6.35
N PRO A 39 0.16 8.58 -7.54
CA PRO A 39 -0.46 7.54 -8.37
C PRO A 39 -0.45 6.17 -7.69
N MET A 40 0.68 5.76 -7.10
CA MET A 40 0.81 4.49 -6.36
C MET A 40 -0.13 4.44 -5.15
N LYS A 41 -0.25 5.56 -4.43
CA LYS A 41 -1.20 5.69 -3.32
C LYS A 41 -2.63 5.45 -3.75
N GLN A 42 -3.03 6.02 -4.88
CA GLN A 42 -4.39 5.87 -5.40
C GLN A 42 -4.66 4.44 -5.85
N GLU A 43 -3.71 3.82 -6.54
CA GLU A 43 -3.82 2.44 -7.01
C GLU A 43 -3.94 1.44 -5.84
N ALA A 44 -3.04 1.52 -4.87
CA ALA A 44 -3.08 0.64 -3.69
C ALA A 44 -4.37 0.79 -2.87
N MET A 45 -5.01 1.96 -2.92
CA MET A 45 -6.25 2.25 -2.19
C MET A 45 -7.53 1.88 -2.92
N LYS A 46 -7.46 1.47 -4.19
CA LYS A 46 -8.60 0.91 -4.91
C LYS A 46 -8.96 -0.43 -4.27
N ARG A 47 -10.18 -0.53 -3.76
CA ARG A 47 -10.78 -1.83 -3.44
C ARG A 47 -11.35 -2.40 -4.72
N GLU A 48 -10.96 -3.61 -5.08
CA GLU A 48 -11.73 -4.34 -6.09
C GLU A 48 -13.08 -4.68 -5.48
N LYS A 49 -14.15 -4.32 -6.20
CA LYS A 49 -15.47 -4.84 -5.88
C LYS A 49 -15.40 -6.33 -6.22
N LYS A 50 -15.17 -7.17 -5.20
CA LYS A 50 -15.44 -8.61 -5.34
C LYS A 50 -16.92 -8.72 -5.68
N LYS A 51 -17.18 -9.18 -6.90
CA LYS A 51 -18.52 -9.36 -7.47
C LYS A 51 -19.20 -10.54 -6.81
#